data_AF-A0A8J5FUM0-F1
#
_entry.id   AF-A0A8J5FUM0-F1
#
_cell.length_a   1.000
_cell.length_b   1.000
_cell.length_c   1.000
_cell.angle_alpha   90.00
_cell.angle_beta   90.00
_cell.angle_gamma   90.00
#
_symmetry.space_group_name_H-M   'P 1'
#
loop_
_entity.id
_entity.type
_entity.pdbx_description
1 polymer ?
#
loop_
_entity_poly.entity_id
_entity_poly.type
_entity_poly.pdbx_seq_one_letter_code
_entity_poly.pdbx_strand_id
1 'polypeptide(L)'
;MTSVYGVTYVGAREQIKRRLEEKGVIKDDKLLFRASCYAAKVTFDALGEMFQAARSIMKWLGDCAKIIASENEPVRWTTPLGLPVVQPYRNSERHLIRTSLQVLSLQREGQSVSVKRQKMGFPPNFVHSLDGSHMMMTAISCKNAGLHFAGVHDSYWTHACDVDKMNRILREEFVALYNNPILEKLLEGFKTSFPTLTFPPLPERGDFDLKQVLESPYFFN
;
A
#
# COMPACT_ATOMS: atom_id res chain seq x y z
N MET A 1 6.87 -1.58 9.89
CA MET A 1 5.52 -1.06 9.59
C MET A 1 5.52 -0.15 8.37
N THR A 2 6.30 0.93 8.29
CA THR A 2 6.11 1.89 7.18
C THR A 2 6.74 1.51 5.84
N SER A 3 7.52 0.43 5.77
CA SER A 3 8.18 -0.03 4.54
C SER A 3 7.18 -0.49 3.46
N VAL A 4 6.09 -1.15 3.86
CA VAL A 4 4.99 -1.53 2.95
C VAL A 4 4.22 -0.31 2.42
N TYR A 5 4.36 0.85 3.08
CA TYR A 5 3.78 2.12 2.66
C TYR A 5 4.72 2.97 1.79
N GLY A 6 5.77 2.36 1.22
CA GLY A 6 6.66 3.04 0.28
C GLY A 6 7.68 3.98 0.94
N VAL A 7 7.96 3.82 2.24
CA VAL A 7 9.04 4.59 2.90
C VAL A 7 10.39 4.28 2.28
N THR A 8 11.09 5.33 1.86
CA THR A 8 12.44 5.25 1.31
C THR A 8 13.48 5.16 2.43
N TYR A 9 14.72 4.80 2.09
CA TYR A 9 15.86 4.83 3.01
C TYR A 9 15.96 6.15 3.79
N VAL A 10 15.79 7.27 3.09
CA VAL A 10 15.83 8.61 3.72
C VAL A 10 14.71 8.77 4.74
N GLY A 11 13.49 8.36 4.40
CA GLY A 11 12.35 8.42 5.32
C GLY A 11 12.55 7.55 6.57
N ALA A 12 13.06 6.33 6.41
CA ALA A 12 13.32 5.46 7.56
C ALA A 12 14.47 5.96 8.44
N ARG A 13 15.54 6.51 7.84
CA ARG A 13 16.63 7.14 8.61
C ARG A 13 16.07 8.23 9.51
N GLU A 14 15.22 9.11 9.00
CA GLU A 14 14.60 10.17 9.80
C GLU A 14 13.71 9.62 10.92
N GLN A 15 12.93 8.57 10.65
CA GLN A 15 12.13 7.92 11.68
C GLN A 15 13.00 7.33 12.80
N ILE A 16 14.09 6.64 12.43
CA ILE A 16 15.05 6.06 13.39
C ILE A 16 15.75 7.17 14.17
N LYS A 17 16.21 8.23 13.49
CA LYS A 17 16.87 9.37 14.12
C LYS A 17 15.98 9.99 15.20
N ARG A 18 14.72 10.26 14.87
CA ARG A 18 13.75 10.82 15.84
C ARG A 18 13.56 9.92 17.06
N ARG A 19 13.50 8.60 16.88
CA ARG A 19 13.39 7.64 18.02
C ARG A 19 14.66 7.57 18.85
N LEU A 20 15.84 7.73 18.24
CA LEU A 20 17.12 7.79 18.96
C LEU A 20 17.26 9.11 19.74
N GLU A 21 16.81 10.23 19.18
CA GLU A 21 16.73 11.54 19.84
C GLU A 21 15.84 11.48 21.08
N GLU A 22 14.64 10.90 20.95
CA GLU A 22 13.70 10.72 22.07
C GLU A 22 14.27 9.91 23.23
N LYS A 23 15.17 8.95 22.96
CA LYS A 23 15.85 8.17 23.99
C LYS A 23 16.92 8.97 24.74
N GLY A 24 17.45 10.05 24.14
CA GLY A 24 18.39 10.97 24.81
C GLY A 24 19.77 10.39 25.18
N VAL A 25 20.11 9.17 24.72
CA VAL A 25 21.37 8.48 25.07
C VAL A 25 22.55 9.03 24.25
N ILE A 26 22.32 9.38 22.98
CA ILE A 26 23.35 9.92 22.08
C ILE A 26 23.17 11.43 22.01
N LYS A 27 24.09 12.18 22.64
CA LYS A 27 24.06 13.65 22.69
C LYS A 27 24.83 14.34 21.56
N ASP A 28 25.72 13.61 20.88
CA ASP A 28 26.44 14.12 19.71
C ASP A 28 25.61 13.92 18.44
N ASP A 29 25.19 15.03 17.83
CA ASP A 29 24.40 15.06 16.59
C ASP A 29 25.08 14.33 15.42
N LYS A 30 26.41 14.39 15.33
CA LYS A 30 27.15 13.71 14.26
C LYS A 30 27.10 12.20 14.45
N LEU A 31 27.32 11.74 15.68
CA LEU A 31 27.22 10.32 16.02
C LEU A 31 25.78 9.82 15.84
N LEU A 32 24.78 10.59 16.26
CA LEU A 32 23.36 10.29 16.09
C LEU A 32 22.99 10.13 14.61
N PHE A 33 23.48 11.03 13.75
CA PHE A 33 23.27 10.93 12.30
C PHE A 33 23.94 9.67 11.71
N ARG A 34 25.17 9.35 12.12
CA ARG A 34 25.85 8.13 11.66
C ARG A 34 25.16 6.85 12.16
N ALA A 35 24.75 6.83 13.42
CA ALA A 35 24.04 5.72 14.04
C ALA A 35 22.68 5.46 13.34
N SER A 36 21.91 6.52 13.06
CA SER A 36 20.66 6.40 12.31
C SER A 36 20.87 5.92 10.88
N CYS A 37 21.93 6.35 10.18
CA CYS A 37 22.29 5.81 8.86
C CYS A 37 22.61 4.31 8.92
N TYR A 38 23.46 3.90 9.87
CA TYR A 38 23.82 2.49 10.06
C TYR A 38 22.59 1.63 10.37
N ALA A 39 21.79 2.03 11.37
CA ALA A 39 20.59 1.31 11.75
C ALA A 39 19.56 1.24 10.61
N ALA A 40 19.38 2.32 9.84
CA ALA A 40 18.53 2.30 8.67
C ALA A 40 19.02 1.29 7.63
N LYS A 41 20.33 1.28 7.33
CA LYS A 41 20.92 0.34 6.36
C LYS A 41 20.69 -1.10 6.79
N VAL A 42 21.09 -1.45 8.03
CA VAL A 42 20.93 -2.82 8.56
C VAL A 42 19.47 -3.25 8.56
N THR A 43 18.55 -2.35 8.92
CA THR A 43 17.11 -2.65 8.89
C THR A 43 16.62 -2.93 7.47
N PHE A 44 17.06 -2.16 6.48
CA PHE A 44 16.67 -2.39 5.08
C PHE A 44 17.27 -3.66 4.49
N ASP A 45 18.51 -3.97 4.84
CA ASP A 45 19.18 -5.20 4.41
C ASP A 45 18.41 -6.41 4.96
N ALA A 46 18.11 -6.42 6.26
CA ALA A 46 17.30 -7.47 6.90
C ALA A 46 15.88 -7.59 6.31
N LEU A 47 15.18 -6.46 6.10
CA LEU A 47 13.86 -6.47 5.46
C LEU A 47 13.91 -6.97 4.01
N GLY A 48 15.00 -6.65 3.30
CA GLY A 48 15.22 -7.09 1.93
C GLY A 48 15.40 -8.60 1.82
N GLU A 49 16.07 -9.21 2.79
CA GLU A 49 16.23 -10.66 2.87
C GLU A 49 14.93 -11.36 3.26
N MET A 50 14.18 -10.82 4.23
CA MET A 50 12.96 -11.45 4.72
C MET A 50 11.76 -11.34 3.78
N PHE A 51 11.65 -10.27 2.98
CA PHE A 51 10.45 -9.96 2.19
C PHE A 51 10.72 -9.82 0.69
N GLN A 52 11.49 -10.74 0.13
CA GLN A 52 11.88 -10.73 -1.29
C GLN A 52 10.66 -10.71 -2.23
N ALA A 53 9.67 -11.59 -2.01
CA ALA A 53 8.47 -11.67 -2.83
C ALA A 53 7.67 -10.35 -2.83
N ALA A 54 7.43 -9.78 -1.63
CA ALA A 54 6.73 -8.50 -1.50
C ALA A 54 7.48 -7.36 -2.21
N ARG A 55 8.82 -7.34 -2.12
CA ARG A 55 9.65 -6.35 -2.81
C ARG A 55 9.56 -6.49 -4.34
N SER A 56 9.56 -7.72 -4.85
CA SER A 56 9.39 -7.99 -6.29
C SER A 56 8.03 -7.52 -6.80
N ILE A 57 6.95 -7.78 -6.05
CA ILE A 57 5.60 -7.31 -6.39
C ILE A 57 5.51 -5.78 -6.33
N MET A 58 6.03 -5.14 -5.28
CA MET A 58 6.04 -3.68 -5.17
C MET A 58 6.82 -3.02 -6.32
N LYS A 59 7.95 -3.62 -6.71
CA LYS A 59 8.72 -3.16 -7.88
C LYS A 59 7.91 -3.31 -9.16
N TRP A 60 7.29 -4.47 -9.38
CA TRP A 60 6.47 -4.74 -10.56
C TRP A 60 5.30 -3.75 -10.68
N LEU A 61 4.55 -3.52 -9.58
CA LEU A 61 3.49 -2.51 -9.52
C LEU A 61 4.04 -1.12 -9.90
N GLY A 62 5.15 -0.71 -9.29
CA GLY A 62 5.78 0.59 -9.59
C GLY A 62 6.27 0.74 -11.02
N ASP A 63 6.70 -0.35 -11.67
CA ASP A 63 7.12 -0.33 -13.07
C ASP A 63 5.92 -0.27 -14.03
N CYS A 64 4.83 -1.00 -13.75
CA CYS A 64 3.55 -0.84 -14.47
C CYS A 64 3.01 0.60 -14.36
N ALA A 65 3.01 1.17 -13.15
CA ALA A 65 2.57 2.55 -12.91
C ALA A 65 3.43 3.57 -13.67
N LYS A 66 4.74 3.33 -13.79
CA LYS A 66 5.64 4.18 -14.57
C LYS A 66 5.26 4.17 -16.06
N ILE A 67 5.00 2.99 -16.62
CA ILE A 67 4.65 2.83 -18.04
C ILE A 67 3.35 3.60 -18.35
N ILE A 68 2.30 3.43 -17.55
CA ILE A 68 1.02 4.11 -17.73
C ILE A 68 1.20 5.64 -17.58
N ALA A 69 1.87 6.08 -16.52
CA ALA A 69 2.03 7.50 -16.24
C ALA A 69 2.94 8.21 -17.27
N SER A 70 3.83 7.49 -17.94
CA SER A 70 4.65 8.02 -19.04
C SER A 70 3.81 8.41 -20.25
N GLU A 71 2.64 7.81 -20.45
CA GLU A 71 1.64 8.22 -21.45
C GLU A 71 0.72 9.35 -20.95
N ASN A 72 1.07 9.98 -19.82
CA ASN A 72 0.26 11.00 -19.16
C ASN A 72 -1.13 10.52 -18.71
N GLU A 73 -1.29 9.22 -18.48
CA GLU A 73 -2.52 8.60 -17.99
C GLU A 73 -2.38 8.22 -16.49
N PRO A 74 -3.43 8.39 -15.67
CA PRO A 74 -3.41 7.96 -14.29
C PRO A 74 -3.58 6.44 -14.19
N VAL A 75 -2.95 5.84 -13.18
CA VAL A 75 -3.17 4.43 -12.87
C VAL A 75 -4.58 4.25 -12.33
N ARG A 76 -5.29 3.26 -12.88
CA ARG A 76 -6.66 2.88 -12.49
C ARG A 76 -6.81 1.37 -12.45
N TRP A 77 -7.56 0.86 -11.48
CA TRP A 77 -7.88 -0.57 -11.37
C TRP A 77 -9.27 -0.74 -10.76
N THR A 78 -9.78 -1.96 -10.82
CA THR A 78 -11.04 -2.32 -10.15
C THR A 78 -10.72 -3.32 -9.04
N THR A 79 -11.21 -3.06 -7.84
CA THR A 79 -11.05 -4.00 -6.71
C THR A 79 -11.81 -5.30 -6.97
N PRO A 80 -11.50 -6.40 -6.25
CA PRO A 80 -12.25 -7.65 -6.35
C PRO A 80 -13.77 -7.52 -6.07
N LEU A 81 -14.19 -6.48 -5.34
CA LEU A 81 -15.60 -6.15 -5.09
C LEU A 81 -16.23 -5.22 -6.14
N GLY A 82 -15.53 -4.91 -7.24
CA GLY A 82 -16.06 -4.11 -8.34
C GLY A 82 -15.93 -2.60 -8.16
N LEU A 83 -15.28 -2.11 -7.09
CA LEU A 83 -15.02 -0.68 -6.91
C LEU A 83 -13.91 -0.20 -7.86
N PRO A 84 -14.17 0.73 -8.80
CA PRO A 84 -13.13 1.36 -9.60
C PRO A 84 -12.34 2.38 -8.77
N VAL A 85 -11.02 2.32 -8.87
CA VAL A 85 -10.07 3.18 -8.14
C VAL A 85 -9.17 3.87 -9.15
N VAL A 86 -8.93 5.18 -8.95
CA VAL A 86 -8.04 6.00 -9.80
C VAL A 86 -7.10 6.79 -8.90
N GLN A 87 -5.80 6.78 -9.20
CA GLN A 87 -4.83 7.60 -8.49
C GLN A 87 -4.84 9.05 -9.00
N PRO A 88 -5.13 10.06 -8.14
CA PRO A 88 -5.29 11.45 -8.55
C PRO A 88 -3.97 12.20 -8.74
N TYR A 89 -2.83 11.52 -8.74
CA TYR A 89 -1.52 12.16 -8.65
C TYR A 89 -1.12 12.91 -9.92
N ARG A 90 -1.33 14.23 -9.90
CA ARG A 90 -0.94 15.19 -10.95
C ARG A 90 0.14 16.15 -10.46
N ASN A 91 0.89 16.74 -11.38
CA ASN A 91 1.86 17.77 -11.06
C ASN A 91 1.11 19.05 -10.68
N SER A 92 1.58 19.76 -9.67
CA SER A 92 0.97 21.03 -9.29
C SER A 92 1.48 22.16 -10.16
N GLU A 93 0.60 23.08 -10.50
CA GLU A 93 0.92 24.30 -11.22
C GLU A 93 0.78 25.50 -10.28
N ARG A 94 1.70 26.46 -10.41
CA ARG A 94 1.63 27.73 -9.69
C ARG A 94 0.68 28.66 -10.43
N HIS A 95 -0.38 29.07 -9.77
CA HIS A 95 -1.30 30.08 -10.28
C HIS A 95 -1.04 31.40 -9.54
N LEU A 96 -0.59 32.41 -10.28
CA LEU A 96 -0.29 33.73 -9.73
C LEU A 96 -1.49 34.65 -9.92
N ILE A 97 -2.10 35.08 -8.83
CA ILE A 97 -3.19 36.07 -8.83
C ILE A 97 -2.58 37.42 -8.49
N ARG A 98 -2.51 38.31 -9.49
CA ARG A 98 -2.07 39.69 -9.27
C ARG A 98 -3.23 40.51 -8.73
N THR A 99 -3.04 41.13 -7.57
CA THR A 99 -3.96 42.10 -6.97
C THR A 99 -3.31 43.47 -6.94
N SER A 100 -4.08 44.51 -6.63
CA SER A 100 -3.58 45.89 -6.51
C SER A 100 -2.54 46.08 -5.39
N LEU A 101 -2.53 45.20 -4.37
CA LEU A 101 -1.66 45.29 -3.20
C LEU A 101 -0.48 44.31 -3.25
N GLN A 102 -0.66 43.14 -3.86
CA GLN A 102 0.35 42.07 -3.90
C GLN A 102 0.06 40.99 -4.96
N VAL A 103 1.03 40.11 -5.18
CA VAL A 103 0.84 38.90 -6.00
C VAL A 103 0.67 37.69 -5.07
N LEU A 104 -0.49 37.04 -5.14
CA LEU A 104 -0.75 35.79 -4.42
C LEU A 104 -0.33 34.60 -5.29
N SER A 105 0.49 33.70 -4.73
CA SER A 105 0.83 32.43 -5.38
C SER A 105 -0.02 31.31 -4.79
N LEU A 106 -0.94 30.78 -5.60
CA LEU A 106 -1.74 29.61 -5.27
C LEU A 106 -1.18 28.37 -5.97
N GLN A 107 -1.38 27.22 -5.34
CA GLN A 107 -1.06 25.93 -5.93
C GLN A 107 -2.35 25.30 -6.46
N ARG A 108 -2.40 25.00 -7.76
CA ARG A 108 -3.52 24.30 -8.40
C ARG A 108 -3.05 22.92 -8.86
N GLU A 109 -3.95 21.95 -8.94
CA GLU A 109 -3.66 20.72 -9.68
C GLU A 109 -3.50 21.03 -11.17
N GLY A 110 -2.35 20.67 -11.72
CA GLY A 110 -2.07 20.77 -13.14
C GLY A 110 -2.70 19.63 -13.94
N GLN A 111 -2.57 19.70 -15.26
CA GLN A 111 -3.12 18.69 -16.15
C GLN A 111 -2.22 17.46 -16.31
N SER A 112 -0.91 17.63 -16.14
CA SER A 112 0.07 16.55 -16.33
C SER A 112 0.11 15.58 -15.16
N VAL A 113 0.17 14.29 -15.45
CA VAL A 113 0.30 13.23 -14.46
C VAL A 113 1.72 13.22 -13.87
N SER A 114 1.80 13.02 -12.57
CA SER A 114 3.09 12.95 -11.87
C SER A 114 3.61 11.52 -11.85
N VAL A 115 4.46 11.16 -12.82
CA VAL A 115 5.06 9.81 -12.94
C VAL A 115 5.67 9.34 -11.62
N LYS A 116 6.41 10.22 -10.95
CA LYS A 116 7.06 9.91 -9.66
C LYS A 116 6.03 9.55 -8.58
N ARG A 117 4.97 10.35 -8.42
CA ARG A 117 3.95 10.12 -7.38
C ARG A 117 3.07 8.93 -7.72
N GLN A 118 2.73 8.72 -8.99
CA GLN A 118 2.02 7.52 -9.46
C GLN A 118 2.80 6.25 -9.12
N LYS A 119 4.09 6.19 -9.53
CA LYS A 119 4.98 5.05 -9.24
C LYS A 119 5.11 4.76 -7.75
N MET A 120 5.34 5.78 -6.94
CA MET A 120 5.54 5.60 -5.49
C MET A 120 4.24 5.27 -4.75
N GLY A 121 3.11 5.82 -5.19
CA GLY A 121 1.83 5.67 -4.53
C GLY A 121 1.05 4.42 -4.95
N PHE A 122 1.35 3.81 -6.10
CA PHE A 122 0.55 2.70 -6.59
C PHE A 122 0.65 1.44 -5.71
N PRO A 123 1.85 0.94 -5.34
CA PRO A 123 1.94 -0.26 -4.51
C PRO A 123 1.14 -0.18 -3.18
N PRO A 124 1.29 0.86 -2.34
CA PRO A 124 0.54 0.94 -1.09
C PRO A 124 -0.96 1.16 -1.32
N ASN A 125 -1.35 1.97 -2.31
CA ASN A 125 -2.77 2.19 -2.60
C ASN A 125 -3.45 0.91 -3.10
N PHE A 126 -2.74 0.09 -3.87
CA PHE A 126 -3.26 -1.19 -4.34
C PHE A 126 -3.48 -2.16 -3.16
N VAL A 127 -2.51 -2.30 -2.26
CA VAL A 127 -2.64 -3.14 -1.05
C VAL A 127 -3.79 -2.65 -0.16
N HIS A 128 -3.87 -1.34 0.13
CA HIS A 128 -4.99 -0.79 0.90
C HIS A 128 -6.35 -1.05 0.28
N SER A 129 -6.45 -1.08 -1.06
CA SER A 129 -7.70 -1.41 -1.74
C SER A 129 -8.10 -2.88 -1.58
N LEU A 130 -7.13 -3.79 -1.43
CA LEU A 130 -7.36 -5.19 -1.11
C LEU A 130 -7.74 -5.38 0.36
N ASP A 131 -7.05 -4.70 1.27
CA ASP A 131 -7.38 -4.71 2.70
C ASP A 131 -8.81 -4.20 2.94
N GLY A 132 -9.17 -3.09 2.27
CA GLY A 132 -10.54 -2.57 2.29
C GLY A 132 -11.57 -3.54 1.71
N SER A 133 -11.21 -4.29 0.65
CA SER A 133 -12.08 -5.34 0.10
C SER A 133 -12.27 -6.49 1.10
N HIS A 134 -11.19 -6.93 1.75
CA HIS A 134 -11.24 -7.97 2.78
C HIS A 134 -12.10 -7.56 3.98
N MET A 135 -11.95 -6.31 4.45
CA MET A 135 -12.77 -5.76 5.53
C MET A 135 -14.26 -5.77 5.14
N MET A 136 -14.60 -5.31 3.93
CA MET A 136 -15.99 -5.28 3.46
C MET A 136 -16.58 -6.69 3.31
N MET A 137 -15.82 -7.64 2.76
CA MET A 137 -16.22 -9.05 2.68
C MET A 137 -16.49 -9.62 4.07
N THR A 138 -15.57 -9.41 5.00
CA THR A 138 -15.69 -9.86 6.40
C THR A 138 -16.92 -9.25 7.07
N ALA A 139 -17.16 -7.94 6.91
CA ALA A 139 -18.31 -7.26 7.49
C ALA A 139 -19.65 -7.82 6.97
N ILE A 140 -19.74 -8.11 5.67
CA ILE A 140 -20.94 -8.72 5.05
C ILE A 140 -21.16 -10.12 5.62
N SER A 141 -20.11 -10.95 5.69
CA SER A 141 -20.22 -12.32 6.20
C SER A 141 -20.52 -12.36 7.70
N CYS A 142 -19.95 -11.46 8.50
CA CYS A 142 -20.31 -11.26 9.90
C CYS A 142 -21.80 -10.92 10.05
N LYS A 143 -22.29 -9.95 9.26
CA LYS A 143 -23.71 -9.57 9.28
C LYS A 143 -24.63 -10.74 8.92
N ASN A 144 -24.29 -11.50 7.87
CA ASN A 144 -25.06 -12.68 7.46
C ASN A 144 -25.07 -13.78 8.52
N ALA A 145 -23.99 -13.88 9.30
CA ALA A 145 -23.86 -14.80 10.42
C ALA A 145 -24.48 -14.28 11.74
N GLY A 146 -25.09 -13.09 11.74
CA GLY A 146 -25.77 -12.48 12.88
C GLY A 146 -24.84 -11.75 13.87
N LEU A 147 -23.61 -11.42 13.47
CA LEU A 147 -22.63 -10.75 14.31
C LEU A 147 -22.70 -9.22 14.14
N HIS A 148 -22.44 -8.50 15.22
CA HIS A 148 -22.11 -7.08 15.15
C HIS A 148 -20.66 -6.91 14.69
N PHE A 149 -20.41 -5.96 13.78
CA PHE A 149 -19.08 -5.69 13.24
C PHE A 149 -18.77 -4.20 13.35
N ALA A 150 -17.58 -3.88 13.86
CA ALA A 150 -16.95 -2.58 13.72
C ALA A 150 -15.52 -2.79 13.22
N GLY A 151 -14.97 -1.84 12.47
CA GLY A 151 -13.60 -1.97 11.96
C GLY A 151 -12.93 -0.63 11.77
N VAL A 152 -11.63 -0.60 12.03
CA VAL A 152 -10.72 0.51 11.74
C VAL A 152 -9.60 -0.04 10.88
N HIS A 153 -9.74 0.10 9.55
CA HIS A 153 -8.80 -0.44 8.56
C HIS A 153 -8.54 -1.94 8.71
N ASP A 154 -7.46 -2.33 9.37
CA ASP A 154 -6.99 -3.69 9.60
C ASP A 154 -7.26 -4.19 11.03
N SER A 155 -8.10 -3.49 11.80
CA SER A 155 -8.54 -3.90 13.13
C SER A 155 -10.05 -4.11 13.16
N TYR A 156 -10.51 -5.33 13.48
CA TYR A 156 -11.93 -5.72 13.45
C TYR A 156 -12.44 -6.06 14.84
N TRP A 157 -13.63 -5.57 15.19
CA TRP A 157 -14.22 -5.66 16.52
C TRP A 157 -15.64 -6.24 16.44
N THR A 158 -15.99 -7.01 17.47
CA THR A 158 -17.33 -7.58 17.69
C THR A 158 -17.59 -7.72 19.20
N HIS A 159 -18.73 -8.27 19.60
CA HIS A 159 -18.97 -8.59 21.02
C HIS A 159 -18.09 -9.76 21.47
N ALA A 160 -17.70 -9.76 22.75
CA ALA A 160 -16.75 -10.76 23.29
C ALA A 160 -17.19 -12.21 23.05
N CYS A 161 -18.49 -12.50 23.05
CA CYS A 161 -19.04 -13.84 22.78
C CYS A 161 -18.88 -14.30 21.33
N ASP A 162 -18.66 -13.38 20.39
CA ASP A 162 -18.63 -13.64 18.95
C ASP A 162 -17.20 -13.66 18.37
N VAL A 163 -16.17 -13.38 19.17
CA VAL A 163 -14.78 -13.21 18.73
C VAL A 163 -14.27 -14.44 17.98
N ASP A 164 -14.48 -15.65 18.51
CA ASP A 164 -14.02 -16.88 17.86
C ASP A 164 -14.67 -17.10 16.48
N LYS A 165 -15.97 -16.78 16.40
CA LYS A 165 -16.74 -16.90 15.16
C LYS A 165 -16.32 -15.83 14.14
N MET A 166 -16.08 -14.60 14.57
CA MET A 166 -15.54 -13.53 13.71
C MET A 166 -14.16 -13.90 13.19
N ASN A 167 -13.27 -14.42 14.05
CA ASN A 167 -11.92 -14.82 13.67
C ASN A 167 -11.92 -15.94 12.61
N ARG A 168 -12.88 -16.86 12.68
CA ARG A 168 -13.08 -17.87 11.63
C ARG A 168 -13.51 -17.24 10.31
N ILE A 169 -14.57 -16.42 10.32
CA ILE A 169 -15.10 -15.73 9.12
C ILE A 169 -14.00 -14.90 8.46
N LEU A 170 -13.23 -14.16 9.24
CA LEU A 170 -12.14 -13.33 8.76
C LEU A 170 -11.13 -14.13 7.93
N ARG A 171 -10.69 -15.29 8.44
CA ARG A 171 -9.73 -16.17 7.74
C ARG A 171 -10.34 -16.77 6.49
N GLU A 172 -11.61 -17.19 6.56
CA GLU A 172 -12.36 -17.71 5.41
C GLU A 172 -12.45 -16.67 4.28
N GLU A 173 -12.80 -15.42 4.60
CA GLU A 173 -12.87 -14.33 3.62
C GLU A 173 -11.49 -13.93 3.07
N PHE A 174 -10.43 -14.01 3.88
CA PHE A 174 -9.06 -13.77 3.42
C PHE A 174 -8.66 -14.82 2.37
N VAL A 175 -8.89 -16.10 2.67
CA VAL A 175 -8.62 -17.19 1.73
C VAL A 175 -9.47 -17.04 0.47
N ALA A 176 -10.76 -16.72 0.60
CA ALA A 176 -11.65 -16.50 -0.54
C ALA A 176 -11.16 -15.37 -1.45
N LEU A 177 -10.72 -14.25 -0.86
CA LEU A 177 -10.18 -13.11 -1.60
C LEU A 177 -8.92 -13.50 -2.39
N TYR A 178 -7.91 -14.06 -1.72
CA TYR A 178 -6.60 -14.35 -2.32
C TYR A 178 -6.54 -15.65 -3.13
N ASN A 179 -7.59 -16.47 -3.10
CA ASN A 179 -7.75 -17.58 -4.03
C ASN A 179 -8.09 -17.09 -5.46
N ASN A 180 -8.42 -15.81 -5.62
CA ASN A 180 -8.54 -15.17 -6.93
C ASN A 180 -7.15 -14.81 -7.51
N PRO A 181 -6.96 -14.89 -8.84
CA PRO A 181 -5.73 -14.45 -9.49
C PRO A 181 -5.71 -12.91 -9.63
N ILE A 182 -5.44 -12.23 -8.51
CA ILE A 182 -5.57 -10.77 -8.37
C ILE A 182 -4.61 -10.00 -9.30
N LEU A 183 -3.34 -10.41 -9.36
CA LEU A 183 -2.33 -9.70 -10.17
C LEU A 183 -2.51 -9.98 -11.67
N GLU A 184 -2.97 -11.18 -12.02
CA GLU A 184 -3.32 -11.57 -13.39
C GLU A 184 -4.49 -10.73 -13.89
N LYS A 185 -5.58 -10.62 -13.11
CA LYS A 185 -6.73 -9.77 -13.43
C LYS A 185 -6.33 -8.29 -13.57
N LEU A 186 -5.42 -7.82 -12.70
CA LEU A 186 -4.88 -6.46 -12.80
C LEU A 186 -4.11 -6.24 -14.11
N LEU A 187 -3.21 -7.17 -14.45
CA LEU A 187 -2.42 -7.09 -15.68
C LEU A 187 -3.29 -7.18 -16.94
N GLU A 188 -4.30 -8.05 -16.92
CA GLU A 188 -5.31 -8.13 -17.98
C GLU A 188 -6.03 -6.79 -18.15
N GLY A 189 -6.52 -6.20 -17.04
CA GLY A 189 -7.16 -4.88 -17.06
C GLY A 189 -6.27 -3.77 -17.63
N PHE A 190 -4.97 -3.80 -17.34
CA PHE A 190 -4.00 -2.88 -17.95
C PHE A 190 -3.82 -3.12 -19.44
N LYS A 191 -3.68 -4.36 -19.89
CA LYS A 191 -3.55 -4.70 -21.31
C LYS A 191 -4.80 -4.31 -22.11
N THR A 192 -6.00 -4.51 -21.54
CA THR A 192 -7.26 -4.09 -22.16
C THR A 192 -7.38 -2.58 -22.25
N SER A 193 -6.98 -1.87 -21.19
CA SER A 193 -7.06 -0.39 -21.15
C SER A 193 -5.99 0.29 -22.00
N PHE A 194 -4.84 -0.35 -22.17
CA PHE A 194 -3.66 0.20 -22.84
C PHE A 194 -3.05 -0.83 -23.80
N PRO A 195 -3.74 -1.16 -24.92
CA PRO A 195 -3.34 -2.25 -25.81
C PRO A 195 -2.02 -2.00 -26.55
N THR A 196 -1.58 -0.75 -26.63
CA THR A 196 -0.29 -0.35 -27.25
C THR A 196 0.89 -0.45 -26.29
N LEU A 197 0.65 -0.58 -24.98
CA LEU A 197 1.70 -0.60 -23.98
C LEU A 197 2.13 -2.03 -23.65
N THR A 198 3.45 -2.21 -23.49
CA THR A 198 4.04 -3.50 -23.09
C THR A 198 4.35 -3.48 -21.60
N PHE A 199 3.74 -4.40 -20.84
CA PHE A 199 3.92 -4.52 -19.40
C PHE A 199 4.89 -5.65 -19.04
N PRO A 200 5.67 -5.51 -17.95
CA PRO A 200 6.55 -6.58 -17.48
C PRO A 200 5.76 -7.84 -17.06
N PRO A 201 6.36 -9.03 -17.19
CA PRO A 201 5.72 -10.27 -16.75
C PRO A 201 5.48 -10.25 -15.24
N LEU A 202 4.50 -11.05 -14.80
CA LEU A 202 4.19 -11.19 -13.38
C LEU A 202 5.37 -11.79 -12.61
N PRO A 203 5.60 -11.36 -11.35
CA PRO A 203 6.53 -12.05 -10.45
C PRO A 203 6.13 -13.51 -10.25
N GLU A 204 7.12 -14.37 -9.97
CA GLU A 204 6.85 -15.78 -9.67
C GLU A 204 6.02 -15.95 -8.40
N ARG A 205 5.10 -16.91 -8.43
CA ARG A 205 4.28 -17.28 -7.29
C ARG A 205 5.09 -18.24 -6.41
N GLY A 206 5.06 -18.00 -5.10
CA GLY A 206 5.62 -18.95 -4.13
C GLY A 206 4.79 -20.22 -3.98
N ASP A 207 5.23 -21.09 -3.09
CA ASP A 207 4.66 -22.41 -2.79
C ASP A 207 3.75 -22.42 -1.53
N PHE A 208 3.52 -21.26 -0.91
CA PHE A 208 2.68 -21.14 0.28
C PHE A 208 1.24 -21.61 0.01
N ASP A 209 0.78 -22.61 0.76
CA ASP A 209 -0.62 -23.04 0.75
C ASP A 209 -1.48 -22.05 1.54
N LEU A 210 -2.28 -21.27 0.82
CA LEU A 210 -3.18 -20.27 1.37
C LEU A 210 -4.17 -20.85 2.40
N LYS A 211 -4.50 -22.15 2.32
CA LYS A 211 -5.40 -22.80 3.28
C LYS A 211 -4.83 -22.83 4.71
N GLN A 212 -3.51 -22.76 4.88
CA GLN A 212 -2.88 -22.69 6.21
C GLN A 212 -3.32 -21.46 7.01
N VAL A 213 -3.81 -20.39 6.35
CA VAL A 213 -4.34 -19.21 7.03
C VAL A 213 -5.56 -19.56 7.90
N LEU A 214 -6.37 -20.54 7.51
CA LEU A 214 -7.56 -20.97 8.27
C LEU A 214 -7.22 -21.46 9.67
N GLU A 215 -6.03 -22.05 9.83
CA GLU A 215 -5.55 -22.64 11.08
C GLU A 215 -4.63 -21.69 11.85
N SER A 216 -4.34 -20.49 11.32
CA SER A 216 -3.36 -19.58 11.91
C SER A 216 -3.95 -18.77 13.08
N PRO A 217 -3.58 -19.07 14.35
CA PRO A 217 -4.16 -18.42 15.51
C PRO A 217 -3.75 -16.94 15.61
N TYR A 218 -2.54 -16.60 15.15
CA TYR A 218 -1.98 -15.25 15.24
C TYR A 218 -2.15 -14.41 13.96
N PHE A 219 -2.98 -14.86 13.01
CA PHE A 219 -3.25 -14.10 11.80
C PHE A 219 -3.90 -12.74 12.12
N PHE A 220 -4.91 -12.76 12.99
CA PHE A 220 -5.52 -11.60 13.64
C PHE A 220 -5.66 -11.93 15.13
N ASN A 221 -5.26 -11.00 16.00
CA ASN A 221 -5.31 -11.15 17.45
C ASN A 221 -5.98 -9.94 18.10
#